data_AF-A0A7V8UA93-F1
#
_entry.id   AF-A0A7V8UA93-F1
#
_cell.length_a   1.000
_cell.length_b   1.000
_cell.length_c   1.000
_cell.angle_alpha   90.00
_cell.angle_beta   90.00
_cell.angle_gamma   90.00
#
_symmetry.space_group_name_H-M   'P 1'
#
loop_
_entity.id
_entity.type
_entity.pdbx_description
1 polymer ?
#
loop_
_entity_poly.entity_id
_entity_poly.type
_entity_poly.pdbx_seq_one_letter_code
_entity_poly.pdbx_strand_id
1 'polypeptide(L)' 'MTPEDRSARSRFFTIGAVRLAGAVTIALAVAISYGRIDSVPGELAYVLLALGVIEFLVLPQMLVKRWKSPPTE' A
#
# COMPACT_ATOMS: atom_id res chain seq x y z
N MET A 1 14.58 -20.97 13.59
CA MET A 1 14.44 -19.83 12.66
C MET A 1 15.79 -19.18 12.55
N THR A 2 16.37 -19.16 11.35
CA THR A 2 17.62 -18.45 11.08
C THR A 2 17.37 -16.94 11.12
N PRO A 3 18.42 -16.11 11.23
CA PRO A 3 18.29 -14.66 11.06
C PRO A 3 17.66 -14.25 9.73
N GLU A 4 17.91 -15.04 8.67
CA GLU A 4 17.38 -14.85 7.31
C GLU A 4 15.87 -15.09 7.26
N ASP A 5 15.37 -16.15 7.92
CA ASP A 5 13.94 -16.45 8.02
C ASP A 5 13.17 -15.28 8.68
N ARG A 6 13.77 -14.67 9.71
CA ARG A 6 13.17 -13.54 10.43
C ARG A 6 13.08 -12.30 9.54
N SER A 7 14.11 -12.04 8.74
CA SER A 7 14.12 -10.94 7.78
C SER A 7 13.08 -11.15 6.67
N ALA A 8 13.01 -12.35 6.10
CA ALA A 8 12.04 -12.70 5.07
C ALA A 8 10.59 -12.56 5.58
N ARG A 9 10.31 -13.03 6.80
CA ARG A 9 8.99 -12.90 7.43
C ARG A 9 8.60 -11.44 7.68
N SER A 10 9.55 -10.63 8.15
CA SER A 10 9.32 -9.20 8.37
C SER A 10 8.99 -8.48 7.07
N ARG A 11 9.77 -8.72 6.00
CA ARG A 11 9.52 -8.13 4.67
C ARG A 11 8.15 -8.52 4.11
N PHE A 12 7.79 -9.80 4.20
CA PHE A 12 6.49 -10.28 3.77
C PHE A 12 5.35 -9.57 4.52
N PHE A 13 5.46 -9.48 5.84
CA PHE A 13 4.47 -8.80 6.68
C PHE A 13 4.35 -7.31 6.31
N THR A 14 5.48 -6.61 6.13
CA THR A 14 5.47 -5.20 5.75
C THR A 14 4.82 -4.97 4.39
N ILE A 15 5.15 -5.77 3.36
CA ILE A 15 4.50 -5.66 2.03
C ILE A 15 3.00 -5.93 2.14
N GLY A 16 2.61 -6.95 2.92
CA GLY A 16 1.21 -7.26 3.18
C GLY A 16 0.47 -6.10 3.87
N ALA A 17 1.07 -5.50 4.90
CA ALA A 17 0.52 -4.37 5.61
C ALA A 17 0.35 -3.13 4.71
N VAL A 18 1.34 -2.83 3.86
CA VAL A 18 1.25 -1.72 2.89
C VAL A 18 0.13 -1.95 1.89
N ARG A 19 -0.02 -3.17 1.37
CA ARG A 19 -1.16 -3.51 0.49
C ARG A 19 -2.49 -3.38 1.22
N LEU A 20 -2.58 -3.84 2.47
CA LEU A 20 -3.82 -3.71 3.24
C LEU A 20 -4.17 -2.23 3.47
N ALA A 21 -3.19 -1.41 3.83
CA ALA A 21 -3.37 0.02 4.00
C ALA A 21 -3.88 0.68 2.70
N GLY A 22 -3.20 0.45 1.57
CA GLY A 22 -3.65 0.97 0.28
C GLY A 22 -5.06 0.52 -0.11
N ALA A 23 -5.41 -0.74 0.14
CA ALA A 23 -6.76 -1.26 -0.11
C ALA A 23 -7.83 -0.56 0.75
N VAL A 24 -7.52 -0.30 2.03
CA VAL A 24 -8.39 0.46 2.94
C VAL A 24 -8.53 1.90 2.47
N THR A 25 -7.43 2.54 2.06
CA THR A 25 -7.43 3.91 1.50
C THR A 25 -8.33 3.99 0.27
N ILE A 26 -8.23 3.03 -0.65
CA ILE A 26 -9.11 2.94 -1.83
C ILE A 26 -10.57 2.76 -1.42
N ALA A 27 -10.86 1.87 -0.48
CA ALA A 27 -12.22 1.63 0.00
C ALA A 27 -12.84 2.89 0.63
N LEU A 28 -12.06 3.65 1.40
CA LEU A 28 -12.48 4.94 1.97
C LEU A 28 -12.75 5.97 0.86
N ALA A 29 -11.86 6.07 -0.12
CA ALA A 29 -12.06 6.97 -1.26
C ALA A 29 -13.35 6.65 -2.01
N VAL A 30 -13.62 5.36 -2.28
CA VAL A 30 -14.87 4.91 -2.90
C VAL A 30 -16.07 5.27 -2.02
N ALA A 31 -16.01 5.05 -0.71
CA ALA A 31 -17.09 5.41 0.21
C ALA A 31 -17.41 6.92 0.19
N ILE A 32 -16.38 7.78 0.14
CA ILE A 32 -16.55 9.23 0.01
C ILE A 32 -17.19 9.57 -1.34
N SER A 33 -16.71 8.99 -2.45
CA SER A 33 -17.26 9.23 -3.79
C SER A 33 -18.74 8.86 -3.91
N TYR A 34 -19.22 7.89 -3.14
CA TYR A 34 -20.64 7.50 -3.09
C TYR A 34 -21.47 8.29 -2.07
N GLY A 35 -20.92 9.35 -1.46
CA GLY A 35 -21.64 10.16 -0.48
C GLY A 35 -21.98 9.39 0.80
N ARG A 36 -21.16 8.40 1.18
CA ARG A 36 -21.30 7.72 2.48
C ARG A 36 -20.65 8.51 3.60
N ILE A 37 -19.85 9.53 3.24
CA ILE A 37 -19.13 10.42 4.15
C ILE A 37 -19.36 11.84 3.65
N ASP A 38 -20.46 12.46 4.07
CA ASP A 38 -20.89 13.80 3.62
C ASP A 38 -20.02 14.95 4.16
N SER A 39 -19.13 14.66 5.11
CA SER A 39 -18.21 15.63 5.70
C SER A 39 -16.96 15.92 4.86
N VAL A 40 -16.76 15.19 3.75
CA VAL A 40 -15.54 15.28 2.93
C VAL A 40 -15.89 15.69 1.49
N PRO A 41 -15.26 16.76 0.96
CA PRO A 41 -15.41 17.16 -0.44
C PRO A 41 -15.09 16.02 -1.41
N GLY A 42 -15.91 15.86 -2.46
CA GLY A 42 -15.74 14.79 -3.45
C GLY A 42 -14.40 14.87 -4.19
N GLU A 43 -13.82 16.05 -4.33
CA GLU A 43 -12.49 16.27 -4.92
C GLU A 43 -11.40 15.53 -4.14
N LEU A 44 -11.51 15.49 -2.80
CA LEU A 44 -10.56 14.77 -1.95
C LEU A 44 -10.67 13.26 -2.12
N ALA A 45 -11.84 12.75 -2.51
CA ALA A 45 -12.01 11.32 -2.79
C ALA A 45 -11.13 10.88 -3.96
N TYR A 46 -11.02 11.69 -5.01
CA TYR A 46 -10.17 11.36 -6.17
C TYR A 46 -8.68 11.40 -5.81
N VAL A 47 -8.25 12.36 -4.99
CA VAL A 47 -6.87 12.43 -4.49
C VAL A 47 -6.55 11.23 -3.62
N LEU A 48 -7.47 10.88 -2.71
CA LEU A 48 -7.32 9.73 -1.81
C LEU A 48 -7.31 8.41 -2.60
N LEU A 49 -8.13 8.29 -3.64
CA LEU A 49 -8.16 7.13 -4.53
C LEU A 49 -6.81 6.97 -5.24
N ALA A 50 -6.28 8.05 -5.83
CA ALA A 50 -4.99 8.03 -6.49
C ALA A 50 -3.86 7.63 -5.53
N LEU A 51 -3.87 8.19 -4.31
CA LEU A 51 -2.92 7.82 -3.26
C LEU A 51 -3.03 6.34 -2.89
N GLY A 52 -4.24 5.85 -2.63
CA GLY A 52 -4.47 4.45 -2.27
C GLY A 52 -4.03 3.47 -3.36
N VAL A 53 -4.23 3.81 -4.64
CA VAL A 53 -3.74 3.01 -5.77
C VAL A 53 -2.20 2.99 -5.81
N ILE A 54 -1.55 4.14 -5.59
CA ILE A 54 -0.08 4.23 -5.52
C ILE A 54 0.45 3.39 -4.34
N GLU A 55 -0.17 3.49 -3.17
CA GLU A 55 0.18 2.71 -1.98
C GLU A 55 -0.03 1.21 -2.20
N PHE A 56 -1.13 0.82 -2.85
CA PHE A 56 -1.47 -0.58 -3.09
C PHE A 56 -0.57 -1.26 -4.12
N LEU A 57 -0.17 -0.54 -5.17
CA LEU A 57 0.55 -1.11 -6.31
C LEU A 57 2.03 -0.70 -6.35
N VAL A 58 2.31 0.60 -6.27
CA VAL A 58 3.64 1.15 -6.57
C VAL A 58 4.59 0.95 -5.38
N LEU A 59 4.15 1.33 -4.18
CA LEU A 59 4.95 1.21 -2.96
C LEU A 59 5.44 -0.22 -2.67
N PRO A 60 4.61 -1.29 -2.72
CA PRO A 60 5.08 -2.63 -2.49
C PRO A 60 6.01 -3.13 -3.61
N GLN A 61 5.81 -2.70 -4.86
CA GLN A 61 6.75 -3.00 -5.95
C GLN A 61 8.10 -2.34 -5.71
N MET A 62 8.12 -1.09 -5.23
CA MET A 62 9.36 -0.41 -4.83
C MET A 62 10.05 -1.10 -3.66
N LEU A 63 9.31 -1.55 -2.64
CA LEU A 63 9.86 -2.32 -1.52
C LEU A 63 10.45 -3.65 -1.96
N VAL A 64 9.76 -4.38 -2.84
CA VAL A 64 10.28 -5.63 -3.43
C VAL A 64 11.57 -5.37 -4.21
N LYS A 65 11.61 -4.33 -5.06
CA LYS A 65 12.81 -3.94 -5.82
C LYS A 65 13.96 -3.54 -4.90
N ARG A 66 13.67 -2.82 -3.81
CA ARG A 66 14.68 -2.36 -2.85
C ARG A 66 15.24 -3.49 -1.99
N TRP A 67 14.43 -4.50 -1.68
CA TRP A 67 14.86 -5.66 -0.87
C TRP A 67 15.37 -6.83 -1.71
N LYS A 68 15.15 -6.80 -3.03
CA LYS A 68 16.05 -7.44 -3.98
C LYS A 68 17.35 -6.61 -4.03
N SER A 69 18.22 -6.81 -3.05
CA SER A 69 19.62 -6.33 -3.14
C SER A 69 20.29 -6.92 -4.39
N PRO A 70 21.31 -6.25 -4.96
CA PRO A 70 21.60 -6.24 -6.40
C PRO A 70 22.04 -7.61 -6.93
N PRO A 71 21.92 -7.85 -8.26
CA PRO A 71 22.71 -8.89 -8.88
C PRO A 71 24.18 -8.59 -8.56
N THR A 72 24.83 -9.47 -7.82
CA THR A 72 26.28 -9.52 -7.79
C THR A 72 26.71 -9.94 -9.20
N GLU A 73 27.07 -8.98 -10.04
CA GLU A 73 27.97 -9.22 -11.16
C GLU A 73 29.41 -9.22 -10.65
#